data_AF-A0A090IFF2-F1
#
_entry.id   AF-A0A090IFF2-F1
#
_cell.length_a   1.000
_cell.length_b   1.000
_cell.length_c   1.000
_cell.angle_alpha   90.00
_cell.angle_beta   90.00
_cell.angle_gamma   90.00
#
_symmetry.space_group_name_H-M   'P 1'
#
loop_
_entity.id
_entity.type
_entity.pdbx_description
1 polymer ?
#
loop_
_entity_poly.entity_id
_entity_poly.type
_entity_poly.pdbx_seq_one_letter_code
_entity_poly.pdbx_strand_id
1 'polypeptide(L)'
;MNIQISASNALCKWMKLDLVRIPCIDGKRIGTQTITTDAETLAWQCHVIKNNVQSHHGTVIAVEARSRYVMIFPNLAPPTQAEFEELFLGRLFIEVVNLMLHYDAIEESVADIVASQFVKETEVFCWFKNMDLSVNGHVSDTESWIRQSSDNNDVTAYNDDDAYGLSMHINEMRKRIASEGRSKRFVPVERMLDDALFRFAKGLAQGSYPDTPNGHFPSPYPKSVADSKQEYKVIPDNVVCLTSFRKQKLN
;
A
#
# COMPACT_ATOMS: atom_id res chain seq x y z
N MET A 1 -9.16 -0.19 -10.77
CA MET A 1 -8.49 -0.16 -9.44
C MET A 1 -9.12 0.94 -8.61
N ASN A 2 -9.44 0.62 -7.36
CA ASN A 2 -9.92 1.57 -6.37
C ASN A 2 -8.74 2.09 -5.52
N ILE A 3 -8.71 3.39 -5.24
CA ILE A 3 -7.76 3.97 -4.29
C ILE A 3 -8.49 4.24 -2.98
N GLN A 4 -8.05 3.58 -1.91
CA GLN A 4 -8.60 3.80 -0.57
C GLN A 4 -7.69 4.71 0.24
N ILE A 5 -8.20 5.88 0.64
CA ILE A 5 -7.50 6.80 1.54
C ILE A 5 -8.03 6.65 2.97
N SER A 6 -7.17 6.14 3.84
CA SER A 6 -7.34 6.15 5.29
C SER A 6 -6.73 7.43 5.85
N ALA A 7 -7.56 8.48 5.95
CA ALA A 7 -7.16 9.77 6.46
C ALA A 7 -7.10 9.77 7.98
N SER A 8 -5.93 10.10 8.53
CA SER A 8 -5.77 10.31 9.96
C SER A 8 -6.63 11.49 10.46
N ASN A 9 -6.87 11.55 11.77
CA ASN A 9 -7.61 12.67 12.37
C ASN A 9 -6.90 14.02 12.17
N ALA A 10 -5.55 14.03 12.12
CA ALA A 10 -4.79 15.24 11.82
C ALA A 10 -5.08 15.75 10.40
N LEU A 11 -5.05 14.85 9.42
CA LEU A 11 -5.35 15.18 8.02
C LEU A 11 -6.79 15.68 7.86
N CYS A 12 -7.76 14.96 8.43
CA CYS A 12 -9.17 15.36 8.38
C CYS A 12 -9.39 16.77 8.94
N LYS A 13 -8.76 17.09 10.10
CA LYS A 13 -8.87 18.42 10.71
C LYS A 13 -8.23 19.51 9.85
N TRP A 14 -7.07 19.21 9.28
CA TRP A 14 -6.30 20.17 8.49
C TRP A 14 -7.01 20.52 7.17
N MET A 15 -7.53 19.51 6.46
CA MET A 15 -8.31 19.67 5.23
C MET A 15 -9.81 19.98 5.47
N LYS A 16 -10.25 20.04 6.73
CA LYS A 16 -11.66 20.24 7.13
C LYS A 16 -12.62 19.20 6.53
N LEU A 17 -12.19 17.95 6.45
CA LEU A 17 -13.00 16.85 5.92
C LEU A 17 -13.93 16.26 7.00
N ASP A 18 -15.18 15.99 6.61
CA ASP A 18 -16.13 15.21 7.39
C ASP A 18 -16.32 13.83 6.74
N LEU A 19 -15.45 12.89 7.13
CA LEU A 19 -15.42 11.54 6.57
C LEU A 19 -16.04 10.52 7.52
N VAL A 20 -16.76 9.57 6.95
CA VAL A 20 -17.22 8.38 7.67
C VAL A 20 -16.02 7.58 8.18
N ARG A 21 -16.22 6.91 9.32
CA ARG A 21 -15.21 5.97 9.86
C ARG A 21 -15.43 4.59 9.26
N ILE A 22 -14.35 3.82 9.10
CA ILE A 22 -14.49 2.41 8.69
C ILE A 22 -15.33 1.68 9.76
N PRO A 23 -16.42 0.99 9.36
CA PRO A 23 -17.25 0.23 10.27
C PRO A 23 -16.44 -0.82 11.04
N CYS A 24 -16.78 -1.00 12.31
CA CYS A 24 -16.10 -1.92 13.21
C CYS A 24 -17.04 -3.10 13.48
N ILE A 25 -16.75 -4.29 12.95
CA ILE A 25 -17.62 -5.47 13.12
C ILE A 25 -17.74 -5.87 14.61
N ASP A 26 -16.69 -5.68 15.39
CA ASP A 26 -16.62 -6.02 16.82
C ASP A 26 -16.93 -4.82 17.76
N GLY A 27 -17.20 -3.63 17.20
CA GLY A 27 -17.47 -2.39 17.95
C GLY A 27 -16.33 -1.82 18.81
N LYS A 28 -15.16 -2.46 18.86
CA LYS A 28 -14.09 -2.11 19.83
C LYS A 28 -13.01 -1.16 19.29
N ARG A 29 -12.86 -1.07 17.97
CA ARG A 29 -11.77 -0.33 17.28
C ARG A 29 -12.28 0.66 16.24
N ILE A 30 -13.22 1.52 16.64
CA ILE A 30 -13.81 2.49 15.71
C ILE A 30 -12.73 3.47 15.22
N GLY A 31 -12.46 3.47 13.92
CA GLY A 31 -11.47 4.36 13.29
C GLY A 31 -10.01 3.93 13.47
N THR A 32 -9.75 2.68 13.86
CA THR A 32 -8.41 2.07 13.87
C THR A 32 -8.38 0.70 13.19
N GLN A 33 -9.20 0.56 12.15
CA GLN A 33 -9.31 -0.65 11.35
C GLN A 33 -8.06 -0.85 10.50
N THR A 34 -7.67 -2.11 10.32
CA THR A 34 -6.61 -2.47 9.39
C THR A 34 -7.07 -2.23 7.97
N ILE A 35 -6.27 -1.53 7.18
CA ILE A 35 -6.49 -1.36 5.75
C ILE A 35 -5.67 -2.39 4.98
N THR A 36 -6.18 -2.83 3.84
CA THR A 36 -5.54 -3.88 3.04
C THR A 36 -5.50 -3.44 1.58
N THR A 37 -4.37 -3.72 0.96
CA THR A 37 -4.18 -3.61 -0.47
C THR A 37 -4.24 -5.02 -1.06
N ASP A 38 -5.04 -5.17 -2.10
CA ASP A 38 -5.28 -6.42 -2.84
C ASP A 38 -5.26 -6.17 -4.35
N ALA A 39 -5.64 -7.15 -5.17
CA ALA A 39 -5.59 -7.01 -6.62
C ALA A 39 -6.44 -5.84 -7.16
N GLU A 40 -7.52 -5.46 -6.47
CA GLU A 40 -8.48 -4.46 -6.95
C GLU A 40 -8.33 -3.11 -6.25
N THR A 41 -7.84 -3.11 -5.01
CA THR A 41 -7.76 -1.94 -4.13
C THR A 41 -6.31 -1.63 -3.77
N LEU A 42 -5.93 -0.36 -3.92
CA LEU A 42 -4.68 0.20 -3.45
C LEU A 42 -4.95 1.13 -2.26
N ALA A 43 -4.62 0.67 -1.05
CA ALA A 43 -4.96 1.36 0.19
C ALA A 43 -3.76 2.11 0.78
N TRP A 44 -3.99 3.36 1.17
CA TRP A 44 -2.98 4.27 1.73
C TRP A 44 -3.45 4.87 3.04
N GLN A 45 -2.54 4.97 4.01
CA GLN A 45 -2.74 5.81 5.19
C GLN A 45 -2.10 7.17 4.96
N CYS A 46 -2.90 8.23 5.09
CA CYS A 46 -2.42 9.61 4.90
C CYS A 46 -2.45 10.39 6.21
N HIS A 47 -1.33 11.04 6.51
CA HIS A 47 -1.11 11.85 7.69
C HIS A 47 -0.49 13.19 7.34
N VAL A 48 -0.83 14.26 8.06
CA VAL A 48 -0.22 15.57 7.86
C VAL A 48 0.56 15.98 9.10
N ILE A 49 1.77 16.47 8.86
CA ILE A 49 2.57 17.19 9.85
C ILE A 49 2.60 18.66 9.49
N LYS A 50 2.42 19.54 10.47
CA LYS A 50 2.58 20.99 10.24
C LYS A 50 4.06 21.33 10.14
N ASN A 51 4.42 22.11 9.12
CA ASN A 51 5.79 22.54 8.87
C ASN A 51 6.31 23.47 9.97
N ASN A 52 5.44 24.34 10.49
CA ASN A 52 5.70 25.08 11.73
C ASN A 52 4.36 25.37 12.45
N VAL A 53 4.43 25.83 13.71
CA VAL A 53 3.25 26.01 14.57
C VAL A 53 2.28 27.08 14.02
N GLN A 54 2.81 28.08 13.32
CA GLN A 54 2.05 29.25 12.84
C GLN A 54 1.58 29.11 11.38
N SER A 55 2.16 28.19 10.61
CA SER A 55 1.86 27.99 9.20
C SER A 55 0.59 27.16 9.04
N HIS A 56 -0.21 27.56 8.06
CA HIS A 56 -1.30 26.75 7.54
C HIS A 56 -0.80 25.63 6.63
N HIS A 57 0.46 25.68 6.20
CA HIS A 57 1.06 24.66 5.34
C HIS A 57 1.47 23.42 6.14
N GLY A 58 1.34 22.28 5.49
CA GLY A 58 1.69 20.99 6.04
C GLY A 58 2.38 20.10 5.02
N THR A 59 3.12 19.12 5.52
CA THR A 59 3.68 18.03 4.73
C THR A 59 2.81 16.81 4.94
N VAL A 60 2.27 16.25 3.86
CA VAL A 60 1.46 15.02 3.91
C VAL A 60 2.37 13.82 3.66
N ILE A 61 2.29 12.84 4.55
CA ILE A 61 2.92 11.53 4.44
C ILE A 61 1.83 10.54 4.03
N ALA A 62 2.00 9.87 2.91
CA ALA A 62 1.16 8.76 2.49
C ALA A 62 1.95 7.46 2.56
N VAL A 63 1.42 6.45 3.24
CA VAL A 63 2.06 5.13 3.38
C VAL A 63 1.13 4.04 2.85
N GLU A 64 1.60 3.26 1.90
CA GLU A 64 0.85 2.16 1.27
C GLU A 64 0.74 0.96 2.23
N ALA A 65 -0.44 0.35 2.27
CA ALA A 65 -0.79 -0.67 3.26
C ALA A 65 0.04 -1.97 3.16
N ARG A 66 0.47 -2.43 1.99
CA ARG A 66 1.19 -3.71 1.85
C ARG A 66 2.70 -3.56 1.77
N SER A 67 3.16 -2.71 0.87
CA SER A 67 4.56 -2.40 0.59
C SER A 67 5.18 -1.52 1.66
N ARG A 68 4.37 -0.77 2.42
CA ARG A 68 4.85 0.30 3.31
C ARG A 68 5.66 1.37 2.57
N TYR A 69 5.44 1.49 1.27
CA TYR A 69 6.02 2.53 0.44
C TYR A 69 5.48 3.89 0.89
N VAL A 70 6.36 4.88 0.91
CA VAL A 70 6.11 6.22 1.43
C VAL A 70 6.15 7.20 0.29
N MET A 71 5.11 8.04 0.16
CA MET A 71 5.15 9.27 -0.63
C MET A 71 5.09 10.46 0.32
N ILE A 72 5.85 11.52 0.00
CA ILE A 72 5.90 12.75 0.78
C ILE A 72 5.44 13.90 -0.11
N PHE A 73 4.36 14.57 0.28
CA PHE A 73 3.85 15.77 -0.39
C PHE A 73 4.23 16.99 0.45
N PRO A 74 5.28 17.73 0.07
CA PRO A 74 5.84 18.75 0.93
C PRO A 74 5.08 20.08 0.78
N ASN A 75 5.09 20.86 1.87
CA ASN A 75 4.70 22.27 1.86
C ASN A 75 3.36 22.62 1.20
N LEU A 76 2.36 21.77 1.36
CA LEU A 76 1.03 21.99 0.81
C LEU A 76 0.27 23.01 1.67
N ALA A 77 -0.45 23.93 1.05
CA ALA A 77 -1.61 24.55 1.69
C ALA A 77 -2.74 23.50 1.80
N PRO A 78 -3.68 23.58 2.77
CA PRO A 78 -4.71 22.55 2.93
C PRO A 78 -5.56 22.44 1.66
N PRO A 79 -5.45 21.34 0.90
CA PRO A 79 -6.22 21.19 -0.32
C PRO A 79 -7.65 20.76 0.00
N THR A 80 -8.55 20.96 -0.96
CA THR A 80 -9.82 20.24 -1.02
C THR A 80 -9.58 18.75 -1.26
N GLN A 81 -10.62 17.93 -1.09
CA GLN A 81 -10.50 16.50 -1.35
C GLN A 81 -10.12 16.22 -2.83
N ALA A 82 -10.78 16.88 -3.78
CA ALA A 82 -10.52 16.69 -5.22
C ALA A 82 -9.10 17.13 -5.61
N GLU A 83 -8.63 18.28 -5.11
CA GLU A 83 -7.24 18.73 -5.35
C GLU A 83 -6.23 17.74 -4.78
N PHE A 84 -6.50 17.15 -3.62
CA PHE A 84 -5.62 16.12 -3.07
C PHE A 84 -5.61 14.85 -3.92
N GLU A 85 -6.77 14.42 -4.44
CA GLU A 85 -6.87 13.26 -5.33
C GLU A 85 -6.03 13.46 -6.60
N GLU A 86 -6.11 14.65 -7.22
CA GLU A 86 -5.29 14.99 -8.40
C GLU A 86 -3.78 14.99 -8.07
N LEU A 87 -3.38 15.66 -6.99
CA LEU A 87 -1.99 15.67 -6.52
C LEU A 87 -1.49 14.26 -6.23
N PHE A 88 -2.32 13.44 -5.58
CA PHE A 88 -2.00 12.06 -5.22
C PHE A 88 -1.79 11.21 -6.46
N LEU A 89 -2.66 11.30 -7.46
CA LEU A 89 -2.52 10.57 -8.72
C LEU A 89 -1.29 10.99 -9.49
N GLY A 90 -1.04 12.30 -9.61
CA GLY A 90 0.14 12.83 -10.28
C GLY A 90 1.43 12.32 -9.63
N ARG A 91 1.50 12.37 -8.29
CA ARG A 91 2.66 11.86 -7.56
C ARG A 91 2.80 10.35 -7.67
N LEU A 92 1.72 9.60 -7.48
CA LEU A 92 1.74 8.14 -7.62
C LEU A 92 2.23 7.72 -9.00
N PHE A 93 1.76 8.37 -10.06
CA PHE A 93 2.18 8.11 -11.43
C PHE A 93 3.69 8.33 -11.62
N ILE A 94 4.20 9.49 -11.20
CA ILE A 94 5.63 9.82 -11.28
C ILE A 94 6.46 8.79 -10.51
N GLU A 95 6.06 8.46 -9.28
CA GLU A 95 6.74 7.48 -8.43
C GLU A 95 6.81 6.11 -9.12
N VAL A 96 5.68 5.57 -9.60
CA VAL A 96 5.66 4.22 -10.19
C VAL A 96 6.41 4.14 -11.51
N VAL A 97 6.33 5.16 -12.37
CA VAL A 97 7.08 5.18 -13.64
C VAL A 97 8.58 5.28 -13.35
N ASN A 98 8.99 6.18 -12.46
CA ASN A 98 10.39 6.31 -12.06
C ASN A 98 10.92 5.01 -11.44
N LEU A 99 10.13 4.35 -10.60
CA LEU A 99 10.46 3.03 -10.03
C LEU A 99 10.70 2.00 -11.14
N MET A 100 9.79 1.88 -12.12
CA MET A 100 9.92 0.89 -13.19
C MET A 100 11.15 1.14 -14.07
N LEU A 101 11.43 2.40 -14.39
CA LEU A 101 12.60 2.79 -15.19
C LEU A 101 13.91 2.63 -14.41
N HIS A 102 13.93 3.07 -13.15
CA HIS A 102 15.14 3.01 -12.31
C HIS A 102 15.64 1.59 -12.06
N TYR A 103 14.71 0.62 -11.99
CA TYR A 103 15.03 -0.80 -11.82
C TYR A 103 15.08 -1.58 -13.15
N ASP A 104 15.11 -0.89 -14.29
CA ASP A 104 15.14 -1.49 -15.63
C ASP A 104 14.04 -2.54 -15.86
N ALA A 105 12.89 -2.37 -15.19
CA ALA A 105 11.77 -3.30 -15.28
C ALA A 105 10.94 -3.07 -16.56
N ILE A 106 11.02 -1.86 -17.11
CA ILE A 106 10.50 -1.48 -18.42
C ILE A 106 11.54 -0.61 -19.13
N GLU A 107 11.41 -0.49 -20.45
CA GLU A 107 12.19 0.47 -21.24
C GLU A 107 11.48 1.84 -21.30
N GLU A 108 12.25 2.92 -21.49
CA GLU A 108 11.69 4.27 -21.70
C GLU A 108 10.76 4.34 -22.91
N SER A 109 11.03 3.51 -23.93
CA SER A 109 10.26 3.40 -25.17
C SER A 109 8.80 2.97 -24.99
N VAL A 110 8.45 2.40 -23.83
CA VAL A 110 7.10 1.90 -23.50
C VAL A 110 6.43 2.66 -22.35
N ALA A 111 7.02 3.78 -21.91
CA ALA A 111 6.49 4.57 -20.79
C ALA A 111 5.10 5.18 -21.09
N ASP A 112 4.81 5.49 -22.36
CA ASP A 112 3.51 5.98 -22.82
C ASP A 112 2.40 4.91 -22.72
N ILE A 113 2.76 3.64 -22.92
CA ILE A 113 1.87 2.50 -22.70
C ILE A 113 1.52 2.40 -21.22
N VAL A 114 2.50 2.54 -20.32
CA VAL A 114 2.28 2.54 -18.87
C VAL A 114 1.40 3.72 -18.45
N ALA A 115 1.63 4.92 -18.99
CA ALA A 115 0.78 6.08 -18.74
C ALA A 115 -0.68 5.84 -19.15
N SER A 116 -0.89 5.27 -20.33
CA SER A 116 -2.22 4.93 -20.83
C SER A 116 -2.92 3.89 -19.94
N GLN A 117 -2.18 2.88 -19.46
CA GLN A 117 -2.70 1.90 -18.51
C GLN A 117 -3.01 2.50 -17.14
N PHE A 118 -2.15 3.36 -16.62
CA PHE A 118 -2.36 4.04 -15.34
C PHE A 118 -3.67 4.83 -15.33
N VAL A 119 -3.92 5.61 -16.38
CA VAL A 119 -5.17 6.38 -16.54
C VAL A 119 -6.38 5.45 -16.65
N LYS A 120 -6.27 4.36 -17.42
CA LYS A 120 -7.37 3.40 -17.61
C LYS A 120 -7.72 2.63 -16.34
N GLU A 121 -6.72 2.25 -15.56
CA GLU A 121 -6.90 1.39 -14.40
C GLU A 121 -7.34 2.17 -13.16
N THR A 122 -7.23 3.51 -13.15
CA THR A 122 -7.52 4.32 -11.96
C THR A 122 -8.88 4.98 -12.07
N GLU A 123 -9.86 4.51 -11.29
CA GLU A 123 -11.27 4.91 -11.50
C GLU A 123 -11.90 5.64 -10.31
N VAL A 124 -11.68 5.19 -9.06
CA VAL A 124 -12.47 5.67 -7.91
C VAL A 124 -11.63 5.83 -6.65
N PHE A 125 -11.79 6.96 -5.98
CA PHE A 125 -11.32 7.18 -4.61
C PHE A 125 -12.41 6.85 -3.60
N CYS A 126 -12.04 6.16 -2.52
CA CYS A 126 -12.87 6.03 -1.33
C CYS A 126 -12.10 6.53 -0.09
N TRP A 127 -12.76 7.41 0.68
CA TRP A 127 -12.14 8.08 1.81
C TRP A 127 -12.77 7.66 3.12
N PHE A 128 -11.91 7.39 4.11
CA PHE A 128 -12.34 7.06 5.45
C PHE A 128 -11.50 7.80 6.49
N LYS A 129 -12.16 8.25 7.57
CA LYS A 129 -11.47 8.66 8.78
C LYS A 129 -11.01 7.42 9.55
N ASN A 130 -9.74 7.09 9.43
CA ASN A 130 -9.16 5.88 10.03
C ASN A 130 -7.65 6.01 10.28
N MET A 131 -7.15 5.25 11.26
CA MET A 131 -5.73 5.17 11.60
C MET A 131 -5.35 3.71 11.89
N ASP A 132 -4.86 3.02 10.86
CA ASP A 132 -4.35 1.65 10.96
C ASP A 132 -3.03 1.63 11.74
N LEU A 133 -3.07 1.03 12.93
CA LEU A 133 -1.93 0.93 13.82
C LEU A 133 -0.78 0.07 13.24
N SER A 134 -1.07 -0.84 12.31
CA SER A 134 -0.06 -1.66 11.63
C SER A 134 0.78 -0.85 10.64
N VAL A 135 0.22 0.24 10.09
CA VAL A 135 0.89 1.19 9.20
C VAL A 135 1.54 2.31 10.00
N ASN A 136 0.90 2.73 11.10
CA ASN A 136 1.21 3.96 11.82
C ASN A 136 2.67 4.07 12.30
N GLY A 137 3.32 2.95 12.65
CA GLY A 137 4.75 2.95 12.98
C GLY A 137 5.61 3.55 11.86
N HIS A 138 5.32 3.21 10.60
CA HIS A 138 6.03 3.75 9.45
C HIS A 138 5.71 5.22 9.18
N VAL A 139 4.50 5.68 9.49
CA VAL A 139 4.17 7.11 9.42
C VAL A 139 5.00 7.89 10.43
N SER A 140 5.07 7.42 11.69
CA SER A 140 5.86 8.06 12.74
C SER A 140 7.37 8.02 12.48
N ASP A 141 7.87 6.93 11.91
CA ASP A 141 9.27 6.82 11.48
C ASP A 141 9.58 7.86 10.38
N THR A 142 8.73 7.97 9.34
CA THR A 142 8.89 8.97 8.28
C THR A 142 8.80 10.40 8.81
N GLU A 143 7.86 10.69 9.72
CA GLU A 143 7.78 11.99 10.37
C GLU A 143 9.09 12.33 11.10
N SER A 144 9.68 11.36 11.79
CA SER A 144 10.96 11.55 12.48
C SER A 144 12.09 11.87 11.50
N TRP A 145 12.15 11.19 10.35
CA TRP A 145 13.10 11.49 9.28
C TRP A 145 12.93 12.89 8.71
N ILE A 146 11.68 13.30 8.43
CA ILE A 146 11.40 14.65 7.92
C ILE A 146 11.86 15.69 8.95
N ARG A 147 11.48 15.56 10.22
CA ARG A 147 11.87 16.53 11.26
C ARG A 147 13.38 16.62 11.44
N GLN A 148 14.06 15.49 11.60
CA GLN A 148 15.51 15.47 11.81
C GLN A 148 16.26 16.02 10.60
N SER A 149 15.85 15.64 9.39
CA SER A 149 16.51 16.13 8.19
C SER A 149 16.19 17.60 7.90
N SER A 150 14.99 18.07 8.25
CA SER A 150 14.65 19.51 8.21
C SER A 150 15.52 20.32 9.18
N ASP A 151 15.67 19.85 10.42
CA ASP A 151 16.52 20.50 11.44
C ASP A 151 17.99 20.52 11.01
N ASN A 152 18.50 19.41 10.46
CA ASN A 152 19.90 19.31 10.02
C ASN A 152 20.26 20.21 8.83
N ASN A 153 19.28 20.48 7.95
CA ASN A 153 19.47 21.29 6.75
C ASN A 153 18.97 22.74 6.93
N ASP A 154 18.50 23.10 8.12
CA ASP A 154 17.90 24.42 8.44
C ASP A 154 16.78 24.82 7.46
N VAL A 155 15.94 23.85 7.09
CA VAL A 155 14.78 24.06 6.21
C VAL A 155 13.48 23.87 6.98
N THR A 156 12.54 24.78 6.75
CA THR A 156 11.20 24.69 7.37
C THR A 156 10.24 23.79 6.59
N ALA A 157 10.54 23.54 5.32
CA ALA A 157 9.80 22.63 4.45
C ALA A 157 10.69 22.22 3.27
N TYR A 158 10.46 21.02 2.74
CA TYR A 158 11.10 20.57 1.51
C TYR A 158 10.44 21.15 0.25
N ASN A 159 11.19 21.18 -0.85
CA ASN A 159 10.63 21.20 -2.19
C ASN A 159 10.32 19.76 -2.64
N ASP A 160 9.71 19.60 -3.81
CA ASP A 160 9.31 18.30 -4.34
C ASP A 160 10.49 17.33 -4.56
N ASP A 161 11.62 17.82 -5.08
CA ASP A 161 12.80 17.00 -5.36
C ASP A 161 13.44 16.46 -4.07
N ASP A 162 13.61 17.31 -3.06
CA ASP A 162 14.15 16.92 -1.76
C ASP A 162 13.21 15.93 -1.05
N ALA A 163 11.89 16.16 -1.15
CA ALA A 163 10.89 15.25 -0.60
C ALA A 163 10.90 13.89 -1.30
N TYR A 164 11.05 13.87 -2.63
CA TYR A 164 11.23 12.64 -3.40
C TYR A 164 12.50 11.90 -2.97
N GLY A 165 13.65 12.58 -2.95
CA GLY A 165 14.93 11.99 -2.53
C GLY A 165 14.87 11.39 -1.12
N LEU A 166 14.28 12.11 -0.16
CA LEU A 166 14.09 11.59 1.20
C LEU A 166 13.14 10.37 1.21
N SER A 167 12.04 10.43 0.47
CA SER A 167 11.10 9.31 0.40
C SER A 167 11.74 8.05 -0.20
N MET A 168 12.56 8.20 -1.25
CA MET A 168 13.30 7.11 -1.86
C MET A 168 14.31 6.49 -0.88
N HIS A 169 15.09 7.32 -0.18
CA HIS A 169 15.99 6.85 0.87
C HIS A 169 15.23 6.01 1.92
N ILE A 170 14.06 6.47 2.36
CA ILE A 170 13.22 5.74 3.32
C ILE A 170 12.69 4.43 2.74
N ASN A 171 12.33 4.41 1.46
CA ASN A 171 11.74 3.26 0.78
C ASN A 171 12.77 2.17 0.43
N GLU A 172 14.06 2.50 0.36
CA GLU A 172 15.16 1.54 0.17
C GLU A 172 15.59 0.86 1.48
N MET A 173 15.20 1.42 2.63
CA MET A 173 15.51 0.82 3.93
C MET A 173 14.69 -0.44 4.20
N ARG A 174 15.36 -1.49 4.68
CA ARG A 174 14.70 -2.75 5.09
C ARG A 174 13.75 -2.51 6.26
N LYS A 175 12.47 -2.79 6.04
CA LYS A 175 11.40 -2.71 7.06
C LYS A 175 11.11 -4.08 7.67
N ARG A 176 10.46 -4.06 8.84
CA ARG A 176 10.06 -5.25 9.60
C ARG A 176 8.56 -5.24 9.82
N ILE A 177 7.91 -6.38 9.57
CA ILE A 177 6.53 -6.62 9.99
C ILE A 177 6.52 -7.78 10.98
N ALA A 178 5.73 -7.64 12.04
CA ALA A 178 5.46 -8.73 12.96
C ALA A 178 4.65 -9.82 12.24
N SER A 179 5.18 -11.04 12.21
CA SER A 179 4.43 -12.24 11.82
C SER A 179 4.53 -13.27 12.93
N GLU A 180 3.61 -14.23 12.98
CA GLU A 180 3.51 -15.24 14.05
C GLU A 180 4.88 -15.81 14.44
N GLY A 181 5.40 -15.34 15.58
CA GLY A 181 6.68 -15.79 16.16
C GLY A 181 7.97 -15.34 15.45
N ARG A 182 7.93 -14.63 14.30
CA ARG A 182 9.14 -14.13 13.60
C ARG A 182 8.90 -12.78 12.91
N SER A 183 9.90 -11.92 12.89
CA SER A 183 9.86 -10.69 12.08
C SER A 183 10.27 -10.99 10.64
N LYS A 184 9.38 -10.77 9.67
CA LYS A 184 9.74 -10.79 8.25
C LYS A 184 10.33 -9.44 7.85
N ARG A 185 11.45 -9.47 7.13
CA ARG A 185 12.08 -8.30 6.54
C ARG A 185 11.70 -8.18 5.08
N PHE A 186 11.60 -6.97 4.58
CA PHE A 186 11.35 -6.66 3.16
C PHE A 186 11.83 -5.24 2.87
N VAL A 187 11.95 -4.92 1.59
CA VAL A 187 12.24 -3.57 1.11
C VAL A 187 10.97 -3.00 0.46
N PRO A 188 10.50 -1.80 0.87
CA PRO A 188 9.32 -1.17 0.27
C PRO A 188 9.39 -0.97 -1.24
N VAL A 189 10.53 -0.51 -1.78
CA VAL A 189 10.70 -0.32 -3.24
C VAL A 189 10.42 -1.60 -4.02
N GLU A 190 10.96 -2.75 -3.58
CA GLU A 190 10.75 -4.05 -4.24
C GLU A 190 9.26 -4.40 -4.27
N ARG A 191 8.58 -4.26 -3.12
CA ARG A 191 7.14 -4.58 -3.05
C ARG A 191 6.30 -3.64 -3.91
N MET A 192 6.59 -2.34 -3.88
CA MET A 192 5.84 -1.36 -4.66
C MET A 192 6.06 -1.59 -6.16
N LEU A 193 7.29 -1.90 -6.57
CA LEU A 193 7.62 -2.24 -7.95
C LEU A 193 6.82 -3.45 -8.45
N ASP A 194 6.79 -4.55 -7.68
CA ASP A 194 5.99 -5.73 -8.04
C ASP A 194 4.50 -5.38 -8.25
N ASP A 195 3.95 -4.53 -7.39
CA ASP A 195 2.55 -4.10 -7.50
C ASP A 195 2.31 -3.19 -8.70
N ALA A 196 3.19 -2.23 -8.90
CA ALA A 196 3.10 -1.30 -10.01
C ALA A 196 3.17 -2.04 -11.35
N LEU A 197 4.10 -2.99 -11.49
CA LEU A 197 4.25 -3.80 -12.70
C LEU A 197 3.01 -4.66 -12.96
N PHE A 198 2.48 -5.31 -11.92
CA PHE A 198 1.24 -6.08 -12.00
C PHE A 198 0.04 -5.23 -12.47
N ARG A 199 -0.07 -4.00 -11.95
CA ARG A 199 -1.22 -3.13 -12.23
C ARG A 199 -1.12 -2.39 -13.56
N PHE A 200 0.04 -1.83 -13.89
CA PHE A 200 0.18 -0.79 -14.91
C PHE A 200 1.10 -1.16 -16.08
N ALA A 201 1.76 -2.33 -16.04
CA ALA A 201 2.65 -2.79 -17.10
C ALA A 201 2.16 -4.09 -17.77
N LYS A 202 0.84 -4.26 -17.90
CA LYS A 202 0.24 -5.45 -18.53
C LYS A 202 0.65 -5.50 -20.00
N GLY A 203 1.11 -6.66 -20.46
CA GLY A 203 1.60 -6.86 -21.82
C GLY A 203 3.06 -6.44 -22.07
N LEU A 204 3.77 -5.90 -21.06
CA LEU A 204 5.15 -5.41 -21.19
C LEU A 204 6.21 -6.37 -20.62
N ALA A 205 5.81 -7.46 -19.96
CA ALA A 205 6.77 -8.41 -19.40
C ALA A 205 7.54 -9.14 -20.51
N GLN A 206 8.87 -9.05 -20.50
CA GLN A 206 9.73 -9.76 -21.44
C GLN A 206 9.82 -11.27 -21.14
N GLY A 207 9.68 -11.64 -19.85
CA GLY A 207 9.74 -13.02 -19.38
C GLY A 207 8.39 -13.72 -19.35
N SER A 208 8.42 -15.05 -19.25
CA SER A 208 7.24 -15.85 -18.92
C SER A 208 7.25 -16.22 -17.44
N TYR A 209 6.12 -16.05 -16.77
CA TYR A 209 5.96 -16.39 -15.36
C TYR A 209 4.92 -17.52 -15.19
N PRO A 210 5.13 -18.45 -14.25
CA PRO A 210 4.15 -19.50 -13.98
C PRO A 210 2.77 -18.92 -13.67
N ASP A 211 1.73 -19.55 -14.23
CA ASP A 211 0.32 -19.18 -14.03
C ASP A 211 -0.01 -17.69 -14.31
N THR A 212 0.77 -17.04 -15.18
CA THR A 212 0.61 -15.63 -15.54
C THR A 212 0.48 -15.52 -17.07
N PRO A 213 -0.48 -14.74 -17.61
CA PRO A 213 -0.60 -14.54 -19.05
C PRO A 213 0.70 -14.02 -19.68
N ASN A 214 0.99 -14.43 -20.92
CA ASN A 214 2.18 -13.95 -21.63
C ASN A 214 2.17 -12.43 -21.72
N GLY A 215 3.33 -11.82 -21.46
CA GLY A 215 3.48 -10.37 -21.40
C GLY A 215 2.99 -9.74 -20.10
N HIS A 216 2.39 -10.47 -19.15
CA HIS A 216 1.93 -9.91 -17.88
C HIS A 216 2.94 -10.20 -16.76
N PHE A 217 3.02 -9.28 -15.79
CA PHE A 217 3.74 -9.49 -14.54
C PHE A 217 2.87 -10.27 -13.54
N PRO A 218 3.46 -11.13 -12.70
CA PRO A 218 2.72 -11.95 -11.75
C PRO A 218 2.06 -11.09 -10.67
N SER A 219 0.91 -11.54 -10.17
CA SER A 219 0.25 -10.88 -9.05
C SER A 219 1.08 -11.02 -7.76
N PRO A 220 1.39 -9.93 -7.03
CA PRO A 220 2.08 -10.01 -5.74
C PRO A 220 1.15 -10.43 -4.59
N TYR A 221 -0.13 -10.65 -4.88
CA TYR A 221 -1.14 -11.03 -3.91
C TYR A 221 -1.25 -12.55 -3.80
N PRO A 222 -1.50 -13.10 -2.60
CA PRO A 222 -1.80 -14.52 -2.46
C PRO A 222 -2.98 -14.88 -3.36
N LYS A 223 -2.85 -15.95 -4.15
CA LYS A 223 -3.96 -16.49 -4.93
C LYS A 223 -5.12 -16.78 -3.98
N SER A 224 -6.34 -16.39 -4.37
CA SER A 224 -7.51 -16.72 -3.57
C SER A 224 -7.60 -18.25 -3.46
N VAL A 225 -8.08 -18.77 -2.34
CA VAL A 225 -8.29 -20.23 -2.17
C VAL A 225 -9.26 -20.79 -3.23
N ALA A 226 -10.03 -19.92 -3.90
CA ALA A 226 -10.90 -20.28 -5.02
C ALA A 226 -10.15 -20.52 -6.35
N ASP A 227 -8.95 -19.96 -6.53
CA ASP A 227 -8.12 -20.13 -7.74
C ASP A 227 -7.24 -21.39 -7.68
N SER A 228 -7.00 -21.91 -6.48
CA SER A 228 -6.52 -23.28 -6.33
C SER A 228 -7.66 -24.23 -6.66
N LYS A 229 -7.77 -24.64 -7.93
CA LYS A 229 -8.45 -25.91 -8.27
C LYS A 229 -7.92 -26.95 -7.28
N GLN A 230 -8.79 -27.37 -6.37
CA GLN A 230 -8.53 -28.48 -5.47
C GLN A 230 -8.19 -29.69 -6.35
N GLU A 231 -6.90 -30.02 -6.46
CA GLU A 231 -6.54 -31.43 -6.56
C GLU A 231 -7.03 -32.05 -5.25
N TYR A 232 -8.21 -32.66 -5.30
CA TYR A 232 -8.66 -33.58 -4.26
C TYR A 232 -7.61 -34.68 -4.15
N LYS A 233 -6.64 -34.52 -3.25
CA LYS A 233 -5.94 -35.66 -2.69
C LYS A 233 -6.99 -36.44 -1.93
N VAL A 234 -7.42 -37.55 -2.52
CA VAL A 234 -8.19 -38.60 -1.84
C VAL A 234 -7.39 -38.97 -0.60
N ILE A 235 -7.86 -38.53 0.56
CA ILE A 235 -7.36 -38.98 1.85
C ILE A 235 -7.75 -40.46 1.91
N PRO A 236 -6.80 -41.40 2.08
CA PRO A 236 -7.16 -42.79 2.31
C PRO A 236 -8.06 -42.86 3.54
N ASP A 237 -9.16 -43.58 3.41
CA ASP A 237 -10.18 -43.69 4.44
C ASP A 237 -9.70 -44.67 5.52
N ASN A 238 -8.88 -44.20 6.44
CA ASN A 238 -8.41 -44.98 7.60
C ASN A 238 -8.95 -44.45 8.94
N VAL A 239 -10.10 -43.78 8.93
CA VAL A 239 -10.82 -43.40 10.16
C VAL A 239 -11.79 -44.53 10.53
N VAL A 240 -11.36 -45.40 11.45
CA VAL A 240 -12.27 -46.34 12.12
C VAL A 240 -13.19 -45.53 13.04
N CYS A 241 -14.47 -45.44 12.68
CA CYS A 241 -15.48 -44.84 13.53
C CYS A 241 -15.65 -45.65 14.82
N LEU A 242 -15.32 -45.05 15.97
CA LEU A 242 -15.32 -45.69 17.29
C LEU A 242 -16.71 -46.21 17.73
N THR A 243 -17.79 -45.78 17.08
CA THR A 243 -19.15 -46.32 17.29
C THR A 243 -19.34 -47.72 16.69
N SER A 244 -18.52 -48.11 15.71
CA SER A 244 -18.54 -49.45 15.09
C SER A 244 -17.81 -50.51 15.92
N PHE A 245 -16.90 -50.10 16.82
CA PHE A 245 -16.06 -51.02 17.60
C PHE A 245 -16.79 -51.66 18.80
N ARG A 246 -17.91 -51.08 19.25
CA ARG A 246 -18.70 -51.61 20.38
C ARG A 246 -19.73 -52.69 20.02
N LYS A 247 -20.01 -52.91 18.72
CA LYS A 247 -20.95 -53.96 18.28
C LYS A 247 -20.29 -55.32 17.97
N GLN A 248 -18.96 -55.42 17.99
CA GLN A 248 -18.22 -56.67 17.71
C GLN A 248 -17.77 -57.45 18.97
N LYS A 249 -18.12 -57.01 20.18
CA LYS A 249 -17.82 -57.74 21.44
C LYS A 249 -19.03 -58.39 22.12
N LEU A 250 -20.15 -58.47 21.42
CA LEU A 250 -21.35 -59.20 21.84
C LEU A 250 -21.79 -60.13 20.71
N ASN A 251 -20.95 -61.14 20.47
CA ASN A 251 -21.27 -62.46 19.90
C ASN A 251 -20.08 -63.37 20.17
#